data_AF-A0A2P7R0Q3-F1
#
_entry.id   AF-A0A2P7R0Q3-F1
#
_cell.length_a   1.000
_cell.length_b   1.000
_cell.length_c   1.000
_cell.angle_alpha   90.00
_cell.angle_beta   90.00
_cell.angle_gamma   90.00
#
_symmetry.space_group_name_H-M   'P 1'
#
loop_
_entity.id
_entity.type
_entity.pdbx_description
1 polymer ?
#
loop_
_entity_poly.entity_id
_entity_poly.type
_entity_poly.pdbx_seq_one_letter_code
_entity_poly.pdbx_strand_id
1 'polypeptide(L)'
;MQRQKGRFLGAVAVACGTVWTAPAAATESMDGITIIEFAGGQDALPGGDHIVTFVSSRGSYAAVAGRGRGCLATAVPGSYTGRSITFGVDAPLDARRHGLDTLCPRFALTLESDGVRVEAEPRYSRRHRVLARVPLVSVDFGAPHFRRHDVKGVRLGPLLSREDLGPLRPASHPNAYVYRNFRRDVGVEAGKRRNVQGRAAPAEITGWPWDVLYSAHYYREYEATVPLEGLQDALFEQYGPPSAEAADGMQWYWFYDLEGMLTKPEGGAGPCAETLGYWLHQDANGRVTSLSTPANKHDLGAWGCSLLMDINARSSSGGVTHYSLSMVSGYTMAISHFFQRIEEAMAVKERIDALHNTLPVVD
;
A
#
# COMPACT_ATOMS: atom_id res chain seq x y z
N MET A 1 -61.56 16.45 29.82
CA MET A 1 -60.21 16.86 29.39
C MET A 1 -59.32 15.61 29.29
N GLN A 2 -58.66 15.40 28.16
CA GLN A 2 -57.72 14.28 27.97
C GLN A 2 -56.39 14.55 28.67
N ARG A 3 -55.76 13.50 29.23
CA ARG A 3 -54.29 13.35 29.21
C ARG A 3 -53.94 11.87 28.99
N GLN A 4 -53.43 11.57 27.80
CA GLN A 4 -52.88 10.25 27.49
C GLN A 4 -51.65 9.98 28.37
N LYS A 5 -51.55 8.78 28.95
CA LYS A 5 -50.30 8.24 29.49
C LYS A 5 -49.65 7.36 28.43
N GLY A 6 -48.80 7.96 27.60
CA GLY A 6 -47.96 7.20 26.66
C GLY A 6 -46.89 6.42 27.42
N ARG A 7 -46.88 5.09 27.27
CA ARG A 7 -45.74 4.25 27.67
C ARG A 7 -44.63 4.44 26.63
N PHE A 8 -43.55 5.13 26.99
CA PHE A 8 -42.31 5.11 26.22
C PHE A 8 -41.59 3.76 26.46
N LEU A 9 -41.87 2.78 25.60
CA LEU A 9 -40.98 1.62 25.40
C LEU A 9 -39.92 2.03 24.39
N GLY A 10 -38.80 2.57 24.89
CA GLY A 10 -37.62 2.84 24.07
C GLY A 10 -36.94 1.54 23.68
N ALA A 11 -37.30 0.97 22.53
CA ALA A 11 -36.57 -0.13 21.94
C ALA A 11 -35.22 0.39 21.41
N VAL A 12 -34.15 0.15 22.18
CA VAL A 12 -32.78 0.35 21.69
C VAL A 12 -32.49 -0.77 20.68
N ALA A 13 -32.71 -0.48 19.41
CA ALA A 13 -32.26 -1.34 18.32
C ALA A 13 -30.73 -1.27 18.25
N VAL A 14 -30.06 -2.24 18.86
CA VAL A 14 -28.64 -2.48 18.65
C VAL A 14 -28.47 -2.94 17.19
N ALA A 15 -28.01 -2.04 16.33
CA ALA A 15 -27.68 -2.35 14.95
C ALA A 15 -26.42 -3.23 14.93
N CYS A 16 -26.63 -4.53 15.03
CA CYS A 16 -25.55 -5.51 15.06
C CYS A 16 -25.06 -5.78 13.62
N GLY A 17 -23.82 -5.37 13.33
CA GLY A 17 -22.98 -5.91 12.26
C GLY A 17 -23.58 -5.94 10.85
N THR A 18 -23.60 -4.80 10.16
CA THR A 18 -23.47 -4.84 8.69
C THR A 18 -22.06 -5.32 8.34
N VAL A 19 -21.93 -6.59 7.95
CA VAL A 19 -20.73 -7.07 7.26
C VAL A 19 -20.57 -6.22 6.00
N TRP A 20 -19.50 -5.43 5.93
CA TRP A 20 -19.27 -4.49 4.84
C TRP A 20 -18.66 -5.24 3.65
N THR A 21 -19.47 -6.06 2.98
CA THR A 21 -19.12 -6.52 1.64
C THR A 21 -19.01 -5.29 0.75
N ALA A 22 -17.83 -5.04 0.17
CA ALA A 22 -17.69 -4.04 -0.89
C ALA A 22 -18.80 -4.27 -1.93
N PRO A 23 -19.50 -3.21 -2.40
CA PRO A 23 -20.61 -3.38 -3.33
C PRO A 23 -20.11 -4.08 -4.59
N ALA A 24 -20.87 -5.03 -5.13
CA ALA A 24 -20.43 -5.89 -6.25
C ALA A 24 -19.91 -5.09 -7.47
N ALA A 25 -20.38 -3.85 -7.67
CA ALA A 25 -19.84 -2.92 -8.66
C ALA A 25 -18.33 -2.65 -8.51
N ALA A 26 -17.81 -2.53 -7.28
CA ALA A 26 -16.39 -2.32 -7.00
C ALA A 26 -15.51 -3.53 -7.41
N THR A 27 -16.09 -4.74 -7.43
CA THR A 27 -15.43 -5.94 -8.00
C THR A 27 -15.55 -6.03 -9.53
N GLU A 28 -16.29 -5.14 -10.20
CA GLU A 28 -16.50 -5.19 -11.65
C GLU A 28 -15.78 -4.09 -12.46
N SER A 29 -15.34 -2.98 -11.84
CA SER A 29 -15.00 -1.72 -12.57
C SER A 29 -13.51 -1.36 -12.79
N MET A 30 -12.52 -2.25 -12.66
CA MET A 30 -11.05 -1.97 -12.69
C MET A 30 -10.50 -0.94 -11.68
N ASP A 31 -11.29 0.00 -11.18
CA ASP A 31 -10.86 1.12 -10.32
C ASP A 31 -10.01 0.67 -9.13
N GLY A 32 -8.94 1.42 -8.86
CA GLY A 32 -7.94 1.11 -7.86
C GLY A 32 -6.80 0.25 -8.37
N ILE A 33 -6.22 -0.54 -7.47
CA ILE A 33 -4.96 -1.23 -7.70
C ILE A 33 -5.24 -2.68 -8.11
N THR A 34 -4.62 -3.16 -9.19
CA THR A 34 -4.68 -4.57 -9.60
C THR A 34 -3.27 -5.10 -9.86
N ILE A 35 -2.95 -6.26 -9.28
CA ILE A 35 -1.77 -7.08 -9.62
C ILE A 35 -2.26 -8.28 -10.42
N ILE A 36 -1.66 -8.49 -11.58
CA ILE A 36 -1.96 -9.57 -12.51
C ILE A 36 -0.67 -10.39 -12.64
N GLU A 37 -0.76 -11.71 -12.56
CA GLU A 37 0.42 -12.55 -12.85
C GLU A 37 0.82 -12.39 -14.32
N PHE A 38 2.11 -12.33 -14.63
CA PHE A 38 2.55 -12.13 -16.00
C PHE A 38 3.81 -12.94 -16.27
N ALA A 39 3.64 -14.21 -16.66
CA ALA A 39 4.73 -15.00 -17.22
C ALA A 39 4.93 -14.63 -18.70
N GLY A 40 5.54 -13.48 -18.97
CA GLY A 40 5.58 -12.88 -20.29
C GLY A 40 6.89 -12.17 -20.63
N GLY A 41 7.49 -12.59 -21.74
CA GLY A 41 8.57 -11.92 -22.45
C GLY A 41 8.49 -12.31 -23.91
N GLN A 42 7.52 -11.75 -24.63
CA GLN A 42 7.26 -11.99 -26.06
C GLN A 42 7.31 -10.65 -26.79
N ASP A 43 7.45 -10.68 -28.13
CA ASP A 43 7.67 -9.48 -28.96
C ASP A 43 6.66 -8.33 -28.77
N ALA A 44 5.48 -8.62 -28.20
CA ALA A 44 4.41 -7.65 -27.93
C ALA A 44 4.54 -6.88 -26.60
N LEU A 45 5.22 -7.40 -25.57
CA LEU A 45 5.37 -6.76 -24.26
C LEU A 45 6.72 -7.10 -23.59
N PRO A 46 7.41 -6.13 -22.95
CA PRO A 46 8.67 -6.36 -22.24
C PRO A 46 8.60 -7.49 -21.19
N GLY A 47 9.76 -8.09 -20.92
CA GLY A 47 9.90 -9.18 -19.95
C GLY A 47 9.55 -8.75 -18.52
N GLY A 48 8.57 -9.41 -17.90
CA GLY A 48 8.18 -9.18 -16.51
C GLY A 48 7.70 -10.44 -15.80
N ASP A 49 7.42 -10.28 -14.52
CA ASP A 49 6.82 -11.28 -13.63
C ASP A 49 5.34 -10.92 -13.32
N HIS A 50 4.99 -9.63 -13.36
CA HIS A 50 3.68 -9.08 -13.00
C HIS A 50 3.29 -7.89 -13.88
N ILE A 51 1.98 -7.71 -14.13
CA ILE A 51 1.41 -6.42 -14.54
C ILE A 51 0.75 -5.79 -13.32
N VAL A 52 1.02 -4.51 -13.12
CA VAL A 52 0.54 -3.71 -12.00
C VAL A 52 -0.20 -2.50 -12.56
N THR A 53 -1.42 -2.26 -12.12
CA THR A 53 -2.20 -1.08 -12.55
C THR A 53 -2.73 -0.30 -11.37
N PHE A 54 -2.85 1.00 -11.55
CA PHE A 54 -3.61 1.89 -10.68
C PHE A 54 -4.54 2.75 -11.54
N VAL A 55 -5.85 2.59 -11.36
CA VAL A 55 -6.89 3.32 -12.10
C VAL A 55 -7.59 4.28 -11.14
N SER A 56 -7.61 5.58 -11.46
CA SER A 56 -8.22 6.62 -10.62
C SER A 56 -8.81 7.76 -11.45
N SER A 57 -9.65 8.59 -10.82
CA SER A 57 -10.18 9.82 -11.43
C SER A 57 -9.12 10.89 -11.73
N ARG A 58 -7.95 10.85 -11.09
CA ARG A 58 -6.82 11.76 -11.37
C ARG A 58 -5.93 11.32 -12.53
N GLY A 59 -6.14 10.10 -13.03
CA GLY A 59 -5.28 9.46 -14.02
C GLY A 59 -5.11 7.98 -13.76
N SER A 60 -4.54 7.28 -14.73
CA SER A 60 -4.33 5.83 -14.64
C SER A 60 -2.94 5.46 -15.12
N TYR A 61 -2.30 4.57 -14.37
CA TYR A 61 -0.95 4.09 -14.55
C TYR A 61 -0.94 2.57 -14.67
N ALA A 62 -0.03 2.04 -15.49
CA ALA A 62 0.33 0.64 -15.47
C ALA A 62 1.84 0.45 -15.56
N ALA A 63 2.33 -0.68 -15.06
CA ALA A 63 3.69 -1.14 -15.25
C ALA A 63 3.76 -2.65 -15.49
N VAL A 64 4.73 -3.06 -16.28
CA VAL A 64 5.22 -4.44 -16.31
C VAL A 64 6.43 -4.50 -15.38
N ALA A 65 6.28 -5.18 -14.25
CA ALA A 65 7.28 -5.28 -13.20
C ALA A 65 7.91 -6.68 -13.19
N GLY A 66 9.21 -6.76 -12.90
CA GLY A 66 9.91 -8.03 -12.73
C GLY A 66 11.40 -7.86 -12.45
N ARG A 67 12.13 -8.97 -12.37
CA ARG A 67 13.59 -8.98 -12.07
C ARG A 67 14.49 -8.43 -13.20
N GLY A 68 13.92 -8.05 -14.35
CA GLY A 68 14.61 -7.56 -15.54
C GLY A 68 14.31 -6.09 -15.90
N ARG A 69 14.33 -5.76 -17.19
CA ARG A 69 13.87 -4.45 -17.69
C ARG A 69 12.34 -4.43 -17.76
N GLY A 70 11.71 -3.82 -16.77
CA GLY A 70 10.27 -3.52 -16.79
C GLY A 70 9.93 -2.30 -17.65
N CYS A 71 8.64 -1.97 -17.72
CA CYS A 71 8.14 -0.77 -18.41
C CYS A 71 6.97 -0.12 -17.65
N LEU A 72 6.66 1.14 -17.98
CA LEU A 72 5.58 1.95 -17.43
C LEU A 72 4.72 2.55 -18.55
N ALA A 73 3.46 2.86 -18.25
CA ALA A 73 2.51 3.44 -19.19
C ALA A 73 1.43 4.28 -18.50
N THR A 74 0.96 5.31 -19.19
CA THR A 74 -0.32 5.98 -18.89
C THR A 74 -1.47 5.29 -19.62
N ALA A 75 -2.70 5.50 -19.16
CA ALA A 75 -3.87 5.10 -19.96
C ALA A 75 -4.04 5.97 -21.21
N VAL A 76 -4.50 5.34 -22.29
CA VAL A 76 -4.90 6.00 -23.54
C VAL A 76 -6.18 6.80 -23.28
N PRO A 77 -6.24 8.10 -23.63
CA PRO A 77 -7.43 8.93 -23.45
C PRO A 77 -8.69 8.29 -24.05
N GLY A 78 -9.79 8.28 -23.28
CA GLY A 78 -11.08 7.71 -23.73
C GLY A 78 -11.16 6.19 -23.82
N SER A 79 -10.11 5.43 -23.47
CA SER A 79 -10.11 3.96 -23.55
C SER A 79 -10.81 3.24 -22.39
N TYR A 80 -11.09 3.95 -21.30
CA TYR A 80 -11.67 3.36 -20.08
C TYR A 80 -13.18 3.15 -20.21
N THR A 81 -13.65 1.94 -19.91
CA THR A 81 -15.07 1.53 -20.00
C THR A 81 -15.65 1.05 -18.66
N GLY A 82 -14.92 1.21 -17.56
CA GLY A 82 -15.15 0.46 -16.32
C GLY A 82 -14.54 -0.93 -16.41
N ARG A 83 -15.02 -1.79 -17.31
CA ARG A 83 -14.55 -3.19 -17.39
C ARG A 83 -13.24 -3.37 -18.15
N SER A 84 -12.85 -2.41 -18.97
CA SER A 84 -11.59 -2.43 -19.72
C SER A 84 -10.91 -1.07 -19.74
N ILE A 85 -9.59 -1.09 -19.98
CA ILE A 85 -8.75 0.10 -20.14
C ILE A 85 -7.55 -0.23 -21.04
N THR A 86 -7.13 0.72 -21.88
CA THR A 86 -5.93 0.57 -22.71
C THR A 86 -4.81 1.42 -22.14
N PHE A 87 -3.64 0.82 -21.96
CA PHE A 87 -2.41 1.46 -21.54
C PHE A 87 -1.42 1.53 -22.70
N GLY A 88 -0.50 2.49 -22.61
CA GLY A 88 0.62 2.64 -23.52
C GLY A 88 0.82 4.09 -23.92
N VAL A 89 1.93 4.35 -24.60
CA VAL A 89 2.20 5.65 -25.23
C VAL A 89 2.34 5.39 -26.73
N ASP A 90 1.61 6.16 -27.54
CA ASP A 90 1.77 6.18 -29.00
C ASP A 90 3.07 6.92 -29.34
N ALA A 91 4.19 6.25 -29.07
CA ALA A 91 5.55 6.73 -29.30
C ALA A 91 6.17 6.04 -30.54
N PRO A 92 6.68 6.82 -31.52
CA PRO A 92 7.30 6.29 -32.73
C PRO A 92 8.58 5.51 -32.38
N LEU A 93 8.98 4.63 -33.28
CA LEU A 93 10.10 3.72 -33.08
C LEU A 93 11.41 4.45 -32.74
N ASP A 94 11.61 5.66 -33.26
CA ASP A 94 12.81 6.45 -32.97
C ASP A 94 12.81 7.10 -31.57
N ALA A 95 11.66 7.47 -31.02
CA ALA A 95 11.57 7.91 -29.61
C ALA A 95 11.99 6.78 -28.65
N ARG A 96 11.69 5.51 -28.99
CA ARG A 96 12.16 4.33 -28.27
C ARG A 96 13.68 4.11 -28.42
N ARG A 97 14.28 4.49 -29.56
CA ARG A 97 15.74 4.45 -29.78
C ARG A 97 16.52 5.53 -29.02
N HIS A 98 15.85 6.58 -28.53
CA HIS A 98 16.46 7.65 -27.73
C HIS A 98 16.52 7.39 -26.21
N GLY A 99 16.50 6.12 -25.78
CA GLY A 99 16.66 5.75 -24.37
C GLY A 99 15.38 5.82 -23.53
N LEU A 100 14.20 5.84 -24.18
CA LEU A 100 12.89 5.74 -23.53
C LEU A 100 12.42 4.27 -23.41
N ASP A 101 13.38 3.35 -23.26
CA ASP A 101 13.24 1.90 -23.05
C ASP A 101 12.29 1.53 -21.89
N THR A 102 11.96 2.50 -21.04
CA THR A 102 11.06 2.36 -19.89
C THR A 102 9.58 2.41 -20.24
N LEU A 103 9.17 2.70 -21.49
CA LEU A 103 7.75 2.78 -21.85
C LEU A 103 7.18 1.48 -22.42
N CYS A 104 6.00 1.10 -21.96
CA CYS A 104 5.32 -0.07 -22.51
C CYS A 104 4.76 0.24 -23.91
N PRO A 105 4.83 -0.72 -24.86
CA PRO A 105 3.99 -0.68 -26.05
C PRO A 105 2.51 -0.74 -25.65
N ARG A 106 1.61 -0.48 -26.59
CA ARG A 106 0.18 -0.41 -26.34
C ARG A 106 -0.41 -1.78 -25.99
N PHE A 107 -1.11 -1.86 -24.86
CA PHE A 107 -1.84 -3.05 -24.43
C PHE A 107 -3.17 -2.71 -23.78
N ALA A 108 -4.18 -3.56 -23.95
CA ALA A 108 -5.47 -3.46 -23.29
C ALA A 108 -5.59 -4.50 -22.17
N LEU A 109 -6.32 -4.12 -21.12
CA LEU A 109 -6.75 -4.99 -20.03
C LEU A 109 -8.27 -5.03 -20.01
N THR A 110 -8.84 -6.23 -19.93
CA THR A 110 -10.29 -6.46 -19.85
C THR A 110 -10.61 -7.43 -18.71
N LEU A 111 -11.52 -7.04 -17.80
CA LEU A 111 -11.99 -7.87 -16.70
C LEU A 111 -12.94 -8.99 -17.17
N GLU A 112 -12.50 -10.22 -16.96
CA GLU A 112 -13.28 -11.44 -17.17
C GLU A 112 -13.77 -12.00 -15.82
N SER A 113 -14.61 -13.03 -15.84
CA SER A 113 -15.20 -13.64 -14.62
C SER A 113 -14.17 -14.27 -13.68
N ASP A 114 -13.02 -14.67 -14.20
CA ASP A 114 -12.00 -15.48 -13.51
C ASP A 114 -10.57 -15.03 -13.86
N GLY A 115 -10.39 -13.75 -14.20
CA GLY A 115 -9.07 -13.16 -14.48
C GLY A 115 -9.13 -11.83 -15.23
N VAL A 116 -7.98 -11.41 -15.76
CA VAL A 116 -7.87 -10.29 -16.70
C VAL A 116 -7.32 -10.81 -18.02
N ARG A 117 -7.97 -10.44 -19.12
CA ARG A 117 -7.40 -10.60 -20.47
C ARG A 117 -6.45 -9.45 -20.73
N VAL A 118 -5.21 -9.79 -21.07
CA VAL A 118 -4.16 -8.87 -21.52
C VAL A 118 -4.01 -9.02 -23.03
N GLU A 119 -4.18 -7.92 -23.77
CA GLU A 119 -4.14 -7.91 -25.24
C GLU A 119 -3.10 -6.88 -25.71
N ALA A 120 -2.18 -7.28 -26.59
CA ALA A 120 -1.14 -6.40 -27.12
C ALA A 120 -0.85 -6.73 -28.59
N GLU A 121 -0.59 -5.69 -29.38
CA GLU A 121 -0.29 -5.85 -30.80
C GLU A 121 1.09 -6.47 -31.05
N PRO A 122 1.28 -7.25 -32.14
CA PRO A 122 0.29 -7.52 -33.19
C PRO A 122 -0.56 -8.78 -32.97
N ARG A 123 -0.21 -9.68 -32.02
CA ARG A 123 -0.83 -11.02 -31.89
C ARG A 123 -0.88 -11.59 -30.46
N TYR A 124 -0.84 -10.74 -29.42
CA TYR A 124 -0.95 -11.21 -28.04
C TYR A 124 -2.38 -10.99 -27.52
N SER A 125 -3.04 -12.07 -27.10
CA SER A 125 -4.29 -12.02 -26.31
C SER A 125 -4.29 -13.24 -25.40
N ARG A 126 -4.15 -13.04 -24.09
CA ARG A 126 -4.10 -14.11 -23.09
C ARG A 126 -4.81 -13.69 -21.81
N ARG A 127 -5.51 -14.64 -21.18
CA ARG A 127 -6.03 -14.47 -19.83
C ARG A 127 -4.97 -14.80 -18.80
N HIS A 128 -4.89 -13.99 -17.76
CA HIS A 128 -3.99 -14.14 -16.61
C HIS A 128 -4.78 -14.07 -15.31
N ARG A 129 -4.29 -14.72 -14.26
CA ARG A 129 -4.89 -14.62 -12.92
C ARG A 129 -4.65 -13.23 -12.32
N VAL A 130 -5.69 -12.69 -11.69
CA VAL A 130 -5.54 -11.55 -10.77
C VAL A 130 -4.99 -12.09 -9.46
N LEU A 131 -3.83 -11.61 -9.06
CA LEU A 131 -3.15 -11.96 -7.81
C LEU A 131 -3.77 -11.18 -6.64
N ALA A 132 -3.94 -9.87 -6.84
CA ALA A 132 -4.59 -9.00 -5.88
C ALA A 132 -5.37 -7.92 -6.61
N ARG A 133 -6.53 -7.54 -6.07
CA ARG A 133 -7.25 -6.34 -6.47
C ARG A 133 -7.72 -5.59 -5.24
N VAL A 134 -7.42 -4.31 -5.20
CA VAL A 134 -7.70 -3.42 -4.08
C VAL A 134 -8.47 -2.22 -4.65
N PRO A 135 -9.79 -2.14 -4.46
CA PRO A 135 -10.59 -1.05 -5.00
C PRO A 135 -10.23 0.28 -4.34
N LEU A 136 -10.45 1.40 -5.05
CA LEU A 136 -10.35 2.74 -4.47
C LEU A 136 -11.53 3.02 -3.51
N VAL A 137 -11.45 2.47 -2.31
CA VAL A 137 -12.34 2.76 -1.18
C VAL A 137 -11.66 3.68 -0.17
N SER A 138 -12.44 4.44 0.58
CA SER A 138 -11.92 5.17 1.75
C SER A 138 -11.56 4.16 2.83
N VAL A 139 -10.32 4.17 3.33
CA VAL A 139 -9.96 3.39 4.54
C VAL A 139 -10.82 3.86 5.70
N ASP A 140 -11.48 2.94 6.38
CA ASP A 140 -12.03 3.23 7.70
C ASP A 140 -10.88 3.31 8.72
N PHE A 141 -10.22 4.46 8.78
CA PHE A 141 -9.26 4.76 9.84
C PHE A 141 -9.90 4.75 11.23
N GLY A 142 -11.23 4.77 11.33
CA GLY A 142 -12.02 4.56 12.53
C GLY A 142 -11.96 3.14 13.09
N ALA A 143 -11.60 2.15 12.27
CA ALA A 143 -11.61 0.73 12.61
C ALA A 143 -10.84 0.40 13.92
N PRO A 144 -11.32 -0.58 14.73
CA PRO A 144 -10.78 -0.81 16.07
C PRO A 144 -9.28 -1.18 16.12
N HIS A 145 -8.75 -1.86 15.10
CA HIS A 145 -7.35 -2.30 15.08
C HIS A 145 -6.38 -1.09 15.03
N PHE A 146 -6.69 -0.03 14.28
CA PHE A 146 -5.87 1.20 14.26
C PHE A 146 -5.77 1.87 15.64
N ARG A 147 -6.81 1.75 16.47
CA ARG A 147 -6.80 2.27 17.84
C ARG A 147 -6.11 1.32 18.82
N ARG A 148 -6.29 0.00 18.66
CA ARG A 148 -5.63 -1.02 19.50
C ARG A 148 -4.10 -0.92 19.40
N HIS A 149 -3.60 -0.70 18.19
CA HIS A 149 -2.17 -0.72 17.88
C HIS A 149 -1.51 0.66 17.93
N ASP A 150 -2.15 1.67 18.53
CA ASP A 150 -1.59 3.03 18.55
C ASP A 150 -0.19 3.09 19.20
N VAL A 151 0.63 4.01 18.69
CA VAL A 151 2.04 4.13 19.09
C VAL A 151 2.17 5.35 19.97
N LYS A 152 2.04 5.13 21.28
CA LYS A 152 2.09 6.19 22.32
C LYS A 152 1.11 7.33 22.02
N GLY A 153 -0.12 6.99 21.65
CA GLY A 153 -1.17 7.94 21.28
C GLY A 153 -1.00 8.54 19.88
N VAL A 154 -0.15 7.98 19.01
CA VAL A 154 -0.09 8.29 17.58
C VAL A 154 -0.80 7.18 16.81
N ARG A 155 -1.88 7.55 16.11
CA ARG A 155 -2.73 6.68 15.31
C ARG A 155 -2.50 6.95 13.81
N LEU A 156 -2.57 5.91 12.98
CA LEU A 156 -2.63 6.09 11.52
C LEU A 156 -3.96 6.73 11.11
N GLY A 157 -3.96 7.56 10.07
CA GLY A 157 -5.17 8.18 9.51
C GLY A 157 -5.12 9.70 9.33
N PRO A 158 -6.29 10.35 9.21
CA PRO A 158 -6.42 11.78 8.88
C PRO A 158 -5.78 12.69 9.92
N LEU A 159 -4.99 13.66 9.46
CA LEU A 159 -4.41 14.70 10.29
C LEU A 159 -5.37 15.89 10.42
N LEU A 160 -6.33 15.76 11.34
CA LEU A 160 -7.31 16.80 11.66
C LEU A 160 -6.69 18.00 12.38
N SER A 161 -5.63 17.78 13.15
CA SER A 161 -4.74 18.82 13.69
C SER A 161 -3.29 18.42 13.42
N ARG A 162 -2.47 19.38 12.96
CA ARG A 162 -1.02 19.19 12.82
C ARG A 162 -0.26 19.47 14.12
N GLU A 163 -0.88 20.16 15.08
CA GLU A 163 -0.23 20.58 16.33
C GLU A 163 0.14 19.37 17.21
N ASP A 164 -0.73 18.35 17.25
CA ASP A 164 -0.57 17.13 18.05
C ASP A 164 0.67 16.28 17.67
N LEU A 165 1.21 16.48 16.47
CA LEU A 165 2.38 15.77 15.95
C LEU A 165 3.64 16.64 15.83
N GLY A 166 3.51 17.94 16.06
CA GLY A 166 4.52 18.92 15.72
C GLY A 166 4.63 19.19 14.20
N PRO A 167 5.58 20.04 13.78
CA PRO A 167 5.66 20.51 12.40
C PRO A 167 5.97 19.37 11.43
N LEU A 168 5.08 19.18 10.45
CA LEU A 168 5.34 18.34 9.28
C LEU A 168 6.46 18.95 8.44
N ARG A 169 7.54 18.19 8.23
CA ARG A 169 8.71 18.62 7.45
C ARG A 169 8.73 17.94 6.09
N PRO A 170 9.12 18.62 5.00
CA PRO A 170 9.46 17.95 3.76
C PRO A 170 10.50 16.85 4.00
N ALA A 171 10.45 15.77 3.22
CA ALA A 171 11.48 14.76 3.27
C ALA A 171 12.82 15.31 2.77
N SER A 172 13.92 14.84 3.37
CA SER A 172 15.28 15.34 3.11
C SER A 172 15.91 14.85 1.80
N HIS A 173 15.21 14.02 1.01
CA HIS A 173 15.68 13.52 -0.28
C HIS A 173 14.98 14.27 -1.43
N PRO A 174 15.70 14.67 -2.50
CA PRO A 174 15.11 15.36 -3.66
C PRO A 174 14.01 14.58 -4.41
N ASN A 175 13.90 13.26 -4.20
CA ASN A 175 12.86 12.43 -4.81
C ASN A 175 11.82 11.97 -3.77
N ALA A 176 11.78 12.61 -2.60
CA ALA A 176 10.92 12.22 -1.48
C ALA A 176 9.77 13.22 -1.22
N TYR A 177 9.46 14.09 -2.18
CA TYR A 177 8.29 14.99 -2.15
C TYR A 177 6.95 14.26 -1.90
N VAL A 178 6.90 12.94 -2.12
CA VAL A 178 5.76 12.05 -1.83
C VAL A 178 5.27 12.05 -0.39
N TYR A 179 6.11 12.43 0.59
CA TYR A 179 5.70 12.39 1.99
C TYR A 179 6.32 13.49 2.85
N ARG A 180 5.57 13.87 3.89
CA ARG A 180 6.03 14.76 4.96
C ARG A 180 6.43 13.91 6.15
N ASN A 181 7.60 14.18 6.73
CA ASN A 181 8.03 13.55 7.97
C ASN A 181 7.43 14.29 9.17
N PHE A 182 7.04 13.56 10.22
CA PHE A 182 6.73 14.14 11.53
C PHE A 182 7.65 13.60 12.61
N ARG A 183 7.73 14.31 13.74
CA ARG A 183 8.39 13.85 14.97
C ARG A 183 7.70 14.48 16.18
N ARG A 184 7.01 13.63 16.95
CA ARG A 184 6.32 13.98 18.19
C ARG A 184 7.15 13.51 19.37
N ASP A 185 7.54 14.40 20.27
CA ASP A 185 8.13 14.01 21.56
C ASP A 185 7.03 13.36 22.43
N VAL A 186 7.32 12.20 23.02
CA VAL A 186 6.37 11.39 23.84
C VAL A 186 6.89 11.13 25.26
N GLY A 187 7.79 11.99 25.73
CA GLY A 187 8.31 11.98 27.10
C GLY A 187 9.84 11.88 27.19
N VAL A 188 10.33 11.73 28.42
CA VAL A 188 11.74 11.55 28.76
C VAL A 188 11.86 10.32 29.65
N GLU A 189 12.80 9.44 29.35
CA GLU A 189 13.08 8.19 30.06
C GLU A 189 14.62 8.04 30.12
N ALA A 190 15.20 7.67 31.26
CA ALA A 190 16.66 7.67 31.46
C ALA A 190 17.38 8.99 31.05
N GLY A 191 16.70 10.14 31.14
CA GLY A 191 17.21 11.43 30.65
C GLY A 191 17.26 11.59 29.11
N LYS A 192 16.88 10.56 28.34
CA LYS A 192 16.80 10.61 26.87
C LYS A 192 15.38 11.01 26.44
N ARG A 193 15.26 11.95 25.50
CA ARG A 193 13.97 12.29 24.87
C ARG A 193 13.47 11.13 24.01
N ARG A 194 12.29 10.61 24.32
CA ARG A 194 11.59 9.61 23.50
C ARG A 194 10.68 10.34 22.51
N ASN A 195 10.64 9.84 21.28
CA ASN A 195 9.83 10.41 20.22
C ASN A 195 9.22 9.30 19.36
N VAL A 196 8.04 9.59 18.80
CA VAL A 196 7.45 8.85 17.70
C VAL A 196 7.71 9.67 16.44
N GLN A 197 8.21 9.01 15.41
CA GLN A 197 8.52 9.62 14.12
C GLN A 197 7.88 8.80 13.01
N GLY A 198 7.63 9.41 11.85
CA GLY A 198 6.98 8.69 10.76
C GLY A 198 6.61 9.61 9.60
N ARG A 199 5.70 9.14 8.75
CA ARG A 199 5.38 9.79 7.47
C ARG A 199 3.89 10.03 7.29
N ALA A 200 3.58 11.16 6.68
CA ALA A 200 2.26 11.52 6.21
C ALA A 200 2.24 11.73 4.69
N ALA A 201 1.25 11.14 4.03
CA ALA A 201 0.94 11.36 2.63
C ALA A 201 0.21 12.71 2.52
N PRO A 202 0.65 13.65 1.66
CA PRO A 202 0.02 14.96 1.57
C PRO A 202 -1.38 14.90 0.96
N ALA A 203 -2.26 15.82 1.38
CA ALA A 203 -3.57 16.05 0.77
C ALA A 203 -3.47 16.27 -0.74
N GLU A 204 -2.49 17.07 -1.20
CA GLU A 204 -2.30 17.38 -2.62
C GLU A 204 -1.91 16.18 -3.48
N ILE A 205 -1.20 15.19 -2.93
CA ILE A 205 -0.83 13.95 -3.63
C ILE A 205 -2.00 12.97 -3.64
N THR A 206 -2.65 12.77 -2.48
CA THR A 206 -3.75 11.79 -2.34
C THR A 206 -5.08 12.25 -2.94
N GLY A 207 -5.28 13.56 -3.09
CA GLY A 207 -6.58 14.15 -3.46
C GLY A 207 -7.60 14.13 -2.32
N TRP A 208 -7.20 13.72 -1.11
CA TRP A 208 -8.05 13.75 0.08
C TRP A 208 -8.10 15.16 0.69
N PRO A 209 -9.15 15.52 1.44
CA PRO A 209 -9.29 16.83 2.08
C PRO A 209 -8.34 17.04 3.28
N TRP A 210 -7.51 16.06 3.62
CA TRP A 210 -6.56 16.08 4.73
C TRP A 210 -5.29 15.29 4.38
N ASP A 211 -4.17 15.63 5.03
CA ASP A 211 -2.99 14.77 5.03
C ASP A 211 -3.29 13.48 5.81
N VAL A 212 -2.63 12.38 5.46
CA VAL A 212 -2.79 11.10 6.18
C VAL A 212 -1.47 10.58 6.71
N LEU A 213 -1.39 10.41 8.02
CA LEU A 213 -0.30 9.67 8.65
C LEU A 213 -0.45 8.19 8.31
N TYR A 214 0.50 7.67 7.53
CA TYR A 214 0.48 6.30 7.05
C TYR A 214 1.62 5.45 7.61
N SER A 215 2.59 6.04 8.30
CA SER A 215 3.53 5.26 9.11
C SER A 215 3.92 5.97 10.40
N ALA A 216 4.14 5.18 11.45
CA ALA A 216 4.66 5.62 12.74
C ALA A 216 5.71 4.61 13.22
N HIS A 217 6.78 5.08 13.85
CA HIS A 217 7.85 4.27 14.39
C HIS A 217 8.28 4.82 15.76
N TYR A 218 8.50 3.90 16.70
CA TYR A 218 8.96 4.17 18.06
C TYR A 218 10.09 3.20 18.44
N TYR A 219 11.05 3.70 19.21
CA TYR A 219 12.20 2.92 19.67
C TYR A 219 12.43 3.17 21.16
N ARG A 220 12.53 2.07 21.93
CA ARG A 220 12.70 2.09 23.38
C ARG A 220 13.84 1.19 23.82
N GLU A 221 14.78 1.79 24.54
CA GLU A 221 15.86 1.11 25.25
C GLU A 221 15.45 0.91 26.71
N TYR A 222 15.73 -0.25 27.27
CA TYR A 222 15.53 -0.49 28.69
C TYR A 222 16.74 -0.05 29.52
N GLU A 223 16.49 0.41 30.74
CA GLU A 223 17.56 0.78 31.70
C GLU A 223 18.29 -0.46 32.26
N ALA A 224 17.58 -1.59 32.32
CA ALA A 224 18.10 -2.91 32.66
C ALA A 224 17.58 -3.95 31.65
N THR A 225 18.36 -5.01 31.43
CA THR A 225 17.95 -6.11 30.54
C THR A 225 16.70 -6.81 31.06
N VAL A 226 15.69 -7.01 30.21
CA VAL A 226 14.42 -7.67 30.59
C VAL A 226 14.33 -9.09 30.00
N PRO A 227 13.68 -10.06 30.66
CA PRO A 227 13.42 -11.38 30.08
C PRO A 227 12.59 -11.27 28.79
N LEU A 228 12.89 -12.12 27.80
CA LEU A 228 12.15 -12.14 26.53
C LEU A 228 10.68 -12.52 26.73
N GLU A 229 10.43 -13.57 27.52
CA GLU A 229 9.08 -14.06 27.87
C GLU A 229 8.23 -12.94 28.48
N GLY A 230 8.77 -12.21 29.47
CA GLY A 230 8.07 -11.09 30.10
C GLY A 230 7.80 -9.89 29.18
N LEU A 231 8.59 -9.71 28.11
CA LEU A 231 8.26 -8.76 27.03
C LEU A 231 7.14 -9.31 26.14
N GLN A 232 7.27 -10.57 25.73
CA GLN A 232 6.32 -11.24 24.84
C GLN A 232 4.91 -11.29 25.46
N ASP A 233 4.79 -11.68 26.73
CA ASP A 233 3.53 -11.70 27.48
C ASP A 233 2.88 -10.32 27.51
N ALA A 234 3.63 -9.28 27.86
CA ALA A 234 3.12 -7.90 27.91
C ALA A 234 2.68 -7.38 26.52
N LEU A 235 3.40 -7.75 25.45
CA LEU A 235 3.01 -7.41 24.09
C LEU A 235 1.74 -8.16 23.66
N PHE A 236 1.62 -9.44 24.01
CA PHE A 236 0.49 -10.28 23.60
C PHE A 236 -0.77 -9.97 24.42
N GLU A 237 -0.64 -9.57 25.69
CA GLU A 237 -1.72 -8.99 26.49
C GLU A 237 -2.22 -7.67 25.87
N GLN A 238 -1.32 -6.78 25.45
CA GLN A 238 -1.69 -5.48 24.90
C GLN A 238 -2.29 -5.57 23.48
N TYR A 239 -1.67 -6.35 22.59
CA TYR A 239 -1.96 -6.33 21.15
C TYR A 239 -2.71 -7.57 20.65
N GLY A 240 -2.82 -8.62 21.46
CA GLY A 240 -3.27 -9.95 21.06
C GLY A 240 -2.16 -10.74 20.35
N PRO A 241 -2.40 -12.03 20.05
CA PRO A 241 -1.42 -12.87 19.35
C PRO A 241 -1.10 -12.32 17.95
N PRO A 242 0.15 -12.44 17.48
CA PRO A 242 0.58 -11.96 16.17
C PRO A 242 0.02 -12.81 15.02
N SER A 243 0.00 -12.20 13.82
CA SER A 243 -0.22 -12.89 12.55
C SER A 243 0.90 -13.87 12.21
N ALA A 244 2.14 -13.50 12.52
CA ALA A 244 3.34 -14.30 12.24
C ALA A 244 4.49 -13.91 13.19
N GLU A 245 5.43 -14.84 13.36
CA GLU A 245 6.67 -14.63 14.10
C GLU A 245 7.88 -14.82 13.18
N ALA A 246 8.98 -14.13 13.48
CA ALA A 246 10.23 -14.32 12.76
C ALA A 246 10.92 -15.64 13.14
N ALA A 247 11.83 -16.09 12.27
CA ALA A 247 12.67 -17.27 12.48
C ALA A 247 13.62 -17.12 13.69
N ASP A 248 13.97 -15.89 14.05
CA ASP A 248 14.83 -15.58 15.21
C ASP A 248 14.09 -15.61 16.56
N GLY A 249 12.75 -15.65 16.57
CA GLY A 249 11.92 -15.59 17.79
C GLY A 249 11.94 -14.23 18.50
N MET A 250 12.49 -13.20 17.87
CA MET A 250 12.70 -11.86 18.42
C MET A 250 11.85 -10.79 17.73
N GLN A 251 11.09 -11.16 16.69
CA GLN A 251 10.22 -10.25 15.95
C GLN A 251 8.83 -10.84 15.74
N TRP A 252 7.82 -9.99 15.89
CA TRP A 252 6.39 -10.35 15.80
C TRP A 252 5.68 -9.38 14.88
N TYR A 253 4.75 -9.90 14.09
CA TYR A 253 4.04 -9.13 13.06
C TYR A 253 2.53 -9.26 13.19
N TRP A 254 1.80 -8.16 13.02
CA TRP A 254 0.35 -8.13 12.89
C TRP A 254 -0.02 -7.53 11.54
N PHE A 255 -0.78 -8.27 10.75
CA PHE A 255 -1.28 -7.84 9.45
C PHE A 255 -2.81 -7.81 9.48
N TYR A 256 -3.40 -6.71 9.03
CA TYR A 256 -4.85 -6.56 8.90
C TYR A 256 -5.20 -6.27 7.44
N ASP A 257 -6.25 -6.92 6.92
CA ASP A 257 -6.83 -6.60 5.62
C ASP A 257 -7.70 -5.32 5.68
N LEU A 258 -8.29 -4.93 4.56
CA LEU A 258 -9.04 -3.66 4.43
C LEU A 258 -10.35 -3.68 5.25
N GLU A 259 -10.88 -4.87 5.48
CA GLU A 259 -12.02 -5.21 6.32
C GLU A 259 -11.66 -5.19 7.82
N GLY A 260 -10.36 -5.15 8.16
CA GLY A 260 -9.85 -5.07 9.51
C GLY A 260 -9.74 -6.41 10.24
N MET A 261 -9.73 -7.52 9.48
CA MET A 261 -9.52 -8.88 9.98
C MET A 261 -8.03 -9.21 10.03
N LEU A 262 -7.62 -9.93 11.08
CA LEU A 262 -6.22 -10.36 11.26
C LEU A 262 -5.88 -11.41 10.19
N THR A 263 -5.00 -11.04 9.26
CA THR A 263 -4.54 -11.88 8.15
C THR A 263 -3.28 -12.65 8.55
N LYS A 264 -3.19 -13.91 8.13
CA LYS A 264 -1.94 -14.70 8.19
C LYS A 264 -1.27 -14.74 6.81
N PRO A 265 0.08 -14.69 6.72
CA PRO A 265 0.78 -14.86 5.45
C PRO A 265 0.48 -16.20 4.77
N GLU A 266 0.36 -17.26 5.58
CA GLU A 266 0.10 -18.61 5.09
C GLU A 266 -1.38 -18.96 5.16
N GLY A 267 -1.94 -19.46 4.04
CA GLY A 267 -3.33 -19.92 3.96
C GLY A 267 -4.39 -18.81 4.08
N GLY A 268 -3.98 -17.54 4.13
CA GLY A 268 -4.90 -16.41 4.01
C GLY A 268 -5.41 -16.25 2.59
N ALA A 269 -6.70 -15.94 2.44
CA ALA A 269 -7.29 -15.53 1.16
C ALA A 269 -7.49 -14.02 1.14
N GLY A 270 -7.25 -13.39 -0.01
CA GLY A 270 -7.55 -11.97 -0.25
C GLY A 270 -6.32 -11.06 -0.38
N PRO A 271 -6.53 -9.77 -0.69
CA PRO A 271 -5.46 -8.90 -1.19
C PRO A 271 -4.31 -8.68 -0.22
N CYS A 272 -4.55 -8.64 1.11
CA CYS A 272 -3.46 -8.50 2.07
C CYS A 272 -2.51 -9.70 2.02
N ALA A 273 -3.03 -10.93 2.12
CA ALA A 273 -2.23 -12.16 2.07
C ALA A 273 -1.45 -12.30 0.74
N GLU A 274 -2.14 -12.12 -0.39
CA GLU A 274 -1.53 -12.22 -1.73
C GLU A 274 -0.45 -11.14 -1.95
N THR A 275 -0.67 -9.90 -1.49
CA THR A 275 0.36 -8.84 -1.62
C THR A 275 1.51 -8.97 -0.62
N LEU A 276 1.28 -9.57 0.55
CA LEU A 276 2.32 -9.85 1.54
C LEU A 276 3.36 -10.87 1.04
N GLY A 277 2.98 -11.81 0.17
CA GLY A 277 3.91 -12.79 -0.43
C GLY A 277 5.03 -12.16 -1.27
N TYR A 278 4.84 -10.93 -1.77
CA TYR A 278 5.90 -10.16 -2.47
C TYR A 278 6.80 -9.37 -1.51
N TRP A 279 6.40 -9.23 -0.25
CA TRP A 279 7.04 -8.37 0.75
C TRP A 279 7.73 -9.17 1.86
N LEU A 280 7.23 -10.37 2.16
CA LEU A 280 7.78 -11.30 3.13
C LEU A 280 8.72 -12.32 2.45
N HIS A 281 9.80 -12.63 3.14
CA HIS A 281 10.57 -13.85 2.91
C HIS A 281 10.35 -14.80 4.09
N GLN A 282 10.07 -16.07 3.82
CA GLN A 282 9.82 -17.11 4.83
C GLN A 282 10.82 -18.27 4.69
N ASP A 283 11.04 -19.00 5.78
CA ASP A 283 11.80 -20.26 5.78
C ASP A 283 10.92 -21.46 5.38
N ALA A 284 11.50 -22.66 5.34
CA ALA A 284 10.79 -23.90 5.00
C ALA A 284 9.71 -24.32 6.03
N ASN A 285 9.63 -23.65 7.18
CA ASN A 285 8.64 -23.87 8.24
C ASN A 285 7.61 -22.73 8.32
N GLY A 286 7.61 -21.81 7.34
CA GLY A 286 6.70 -20.67 7.29
C GLY A 286 7.08 -19.49 8.19
N ARG A 287 8.23 -19.51 8.85
CA ARG A 287 8.67 -18.42 9.74
C ARG A 287 9.25 -17.28 8.92
N VAL A 288 8.93 -16.03 9.29
CA VAL A 288 9.43 -14.85 8.56
C VAL A 288 10.95 -14.70 8.77
N THR A 289 11.72 -14.66 7.69
CA THR A 289 13.17 -14.46 7.74
C THR A 289 13.56 -13.01 7.47
N SER A 290 12.79 -12.29 6.66
CA SER A 290 12.94 -10.84 6.47
C SER A 290 11.71 -10.20 5.81
N LEU A 291 11.60 -8.89 5.99
CA LEU A 291 10.69 -8.00 5.26
C LEU A 291 11.48 -7.20 4.23
N SER A 292 11.14 -7.33 2.95
CA SER A 292 11.78 -6.60 1.86
C SER A 292 11.31 -5.15 1.83
N THR A 293 11.97 -4.28 2.60
CA THR A 293 11.65 -2.85 2.66
C THR A 293 12.35 -2.03 1.57
N PRO A 294 11.79 -1.97 0.34
CA PRO A 294 11.87 -0.73 -0.42
C PRO A 294 10.52 -0.37 -1.06
N ALA A 295 9.69 0.38 -0.33
CA ALA A 295 8.42 0.96 -0.79
C ALA A 295 8.53 1.97 -1.97
N ASN A 296 9.71 2.09 -2.59
CA ASN A 296 10.08 3.15 -3.53
C ASN A 296 10.75 2.64 -4.82
N LYS A 297 10.92 1.31 -5.02
CA LYS A 297 11.74 0.76 -6.13
C LYS A 297 11.09 -0.29 -7.00
N HIS A 298 10.18 -1.07 -6.43
CA HIS A 298 9.41 -2.06 -7.17
C HIS A 298 7.96 -1.70 -6.94
N ASP A 299 7.19 -1.60 -8.02
CA ASP A 299 5.76 -1.34 -7.96
C ASP A 299 5.02 -2.61 -7.52
N LEU A 300 5.47 -3.24 -6.43
CA LEU A 300 4.92 -4.42 -5.76
C LEU A 300 5.18 -4.26 -4.25
N GLY A 301 4.12 -4.34 -3.44
CA GLY A 301 4.20 -4.19 -1.99
C GLY A 301 2.86 -4.53 -1.32
N ALA A 302 2.80 -4.48 0.01
CA ALA A 302 1.68 -4.99 0.81
C ALA A 302 0.42 -4.09 0.80
N TRP A 303 -0.05 -3.68 -0.37
CA TRP A 303 -1.10 -2.68 -0.57
C TRP A 303 -2.49 -3.14 -0.14
N GLY A 304 -2.72 -4.46 -0.08
CA GLY A 304 -3.99 -5.01 0.37
C GLY A 304 -4.19 -4.94 1.88
N CYS A 305 -3.21 -4.47 2.64
CA CYS A 305 -3.27 -4.43 4.10
C CYS A 305 -3.60 -3.01 4.62
N SER A 306 -4.58 -2.92 5.52
CA SER A 306 -4.97 -1.68 6.20
C SER A 306 -3.90 -1.23 7.19
N LEU A 307 -3.36 -2.19 7.95
CA LEU A 307 -2.31 -2.04 8.94
C LEU A 307 -1.34 -3.21 8.86
N LEU A 308 -0.04 -2.88 8.83
CA LEU A 308 1.05 -3.78 9.11
C LEU A 308 1.79 -3.22 10.33
N MET A 309 1.92 -4.00 11.39
CA MET A 309 2.71 -3.65 12.56
C MET A 309 3.83 -4.67 12.73
N ASP A 310 5.07 -4.20 12.91
CA ASP A 310 6.22 -5.00 13.30
C ASP A 310 6.74 -4.57 14.66
N ILE A 311 7.09 -5.54 15.50
CA ILE A 311 7.82 -5.31 16.75
C ILE A 311 9.08 -6.16 16.70
N ASN A 312 10.24 -5.54 16.86
CA ASN A 312 11.55 -6.18 16.81
C ASN A 312 12.30 -5.90 18.12
N ALA A 313 12.63 -6.94 18.86
CA ALA A 313 13.37 -6.89 20.11
C ALA A 313 14.85 -7.26 19.86
N ARG A 314 15.80 -6.51 20.44
CA ARG A 314 17.23 -6.83 20.36
C ARG A 314 17.78 -7.34 21.69
N SER A 315 18.37 -8.51 21.65
CA SER A 315 18.94 -9.19 22.81
C SER A 315 20.43 -8.87 23.06
N SER A 316 20.85 -9.15 24.29
CA SER A 316 22.23 -9.31 24.72
C SER A 316 22.35 -10.61 25.54
N SER A 317 23.54 -10.91 26.08
CA SER A 317 23.76 -12.04 26.98
C SER A 317 23.03 -11.83 28.32
N GLY A 318 21.74 -12.15 28.36
CA GLY A 318 20.87 -12.03 29.54
C GLY A 318 19.42 -11.62 29.26
N GLY A 319 19.04 -11.31 28.01
CA GLY A 319 17.67 -10.92 27.64
C GLY A 319 17.59 -9.75 26.67
N VAL A 320 16.48 -9.02 26.66
CA VAL A 320 16.18 -7.91 25.75
C VAL A 320 16.72 -6.58 26.29
N THR A 321 17.38 -5.81 25.42
CA THR A 321 17.95 -4.48 25.74
C THR A 321 17.17 -3.32 25.13
N HIS A 322 16.46 -3.56 24.03
CA HIS A 322 15.54 -2.61 23.43
C HIS A 322 14.51 -3.30 22.53
N TYR A 323 13.46 -2.57 22.18
CA TYR A 323 12.60 -2.89 21.04
C TYR A 323 12.34 -1.67 20.16
N SER A 324 12.13 -1.92 18.87
CA SER A 324 11.45 -1.01 17.95
C SER A 324 10.04 -1.52 17.67
N LEU A 325 9.11 -0.60 17.45
CA LEU A 325 7.77 -0.87 16.94
C LEU A 325 7.55 0.06 15.75
N SER A 326 7.18 -0.49 14.59
CA SER A 326 6.68 0.29 13.46
C SER A 326 5.26 -0.12 13.08
N MET A 327 4.49 0.85 12.61
CA MET A 327 3.19 0.67 11.96
C MET A 327 3.25 1.29 10.57
N VAL A 328 2.62 0.64 9.58
CA VAL A 328 2.44 1.15 8.23
C VAL A 328 1.04 0.82 7.72
N SER A 329 0.36 1.77 7.08
CA SER A 329 -0.81 1.51 6.25
C SER A 329 -0.35 1.21 4.83
N GLY A 330 -0.37 -0.07 4.47
CA GLY A 330 0.10 -0.56 3.17
C GLY A 330 -0.66 0.06 2.00
N TYR A 331 -1.99 0.15 2.13
CA TYR A 331 -2.85 0.80 1.14
C TYR A 331 -2.56 2.30 0.96
N THR A 332 -2.40 3.06 2.04
CA THR A 332 -2.12 4.51 1.93
C THR A 332 -0.75 4.77 1.31
N MET A 333 0.24 3.95 1.69
CA MET A 333 1.56 3.96 1.07
C MET A 333 1.48 3.69 -0.44
N ALA A 334 0.64 2.73 -0.85
CA ALA A 334 0.39 2.39 -2.25
C ALA A 334 -0.21 3.56 -3.05
N ILE A 335 -1.28 4.18 -2.51
CA ILE A 335 -1.94 5.33 -3.15
C ILE A 335 -0.94 6.47 -3.38
N SER A 336 -0.17 6.81 -2.34
CA SER A 336 0.81 7.89 -2.43
C SER A 336 1.90 7.60 -3.47
N HIS A 337 2.35 6.35 -3.56
CA HIS A 337 3.31 5.89 -4.57
C HIS A 337 2.72 5.94 -5.99
N PHE A 338 1.50 5.44 -6.20
CA PHE A 338 0.92 5.39 -7.54
C PHE A 338 0.48 6.74 -8.09
N PHE A 339 0.06 7.70 -7.25
CA PHE A 339 -0.15 9.07 -7.74
C PHE A 339 1.14 9.72 -8.24
N GLN A 340 2.27 9.52 -7.56
CA GLN A 340 3.59 9.93 -8.08
C GLN A 340 3.89 9.22 -9.41
N ARG A 341 3.61 7.92 -9.54
CA ARG A 341 3.82 7.20 -10.79
C ARG A 341 3.00 7.72 -11.97
N ILE A 342 1.78 8.21 -11.72
CA ILE A 342 0.99 8.93 -12.74
C ILE A 342 1.71 10.21 -13.16
N GLU A 343 2.18 11.02 -12.22
CA GLU A 343 2.90 12.27 -12.51
C GLU A 343 4.21 12.04 -13.29
N GLU A 344 5.00 11.03 -12.89
CA GLU A 344 6.21 10.60 -13.60
C GLU A 344 5.90 10.16 -15.05
N ALA A 345 4.87 9.34 -15.23
CA ALA A 345 4.47 8.85 -16.54
C ALA A 345 3.91 9.97 -17.45
N MET A 346 3.19 10.93 -16.88
CA MET A 346 2.72 12.13 -17.58
C MET A 346 3.88 13.03 -18.02
N ALA A 347 4.87 13.28 -17.16
CA ALA A 347 6.06 14.07 -17.53
C ALA A 347 6.88 13.41 -18.65
N VAL A 348 6.96 12.07 -18.68
CA VAL A 348 7.57 11.33 -19.79
C VAL A 348 6.77 11.48 -21.08
N LYS A 349 5.43 11.45 -21.00
CA LYS A 349 4.55 11.68 -22.15
C LYS A 349 4.72 13.09 -22.72
N GLU A 350 4.68 14.12 -21.88
CA GLU A 350 4.89 15.52 -22.30
C GLU A 350 6.25 15.70 -23.01
N ARG A 351 7.29 15.01 -22.54
CA ARG A 351 8.60 15.02 -23.18
C ARG A 351 8.60 14.35 -24.56
N ILE A 352 7.79 13.31 -24.78
CA ILE A 352 7.59 12.71 -26.10
C ILE A 352 6.81 13.66 -27.02
N ASP A 353 5.74 14.27 -26.51
CA ASP A 353 4.94 15.23 -27.29
C ASP A 353 5.80 16.45 -27.69
N ALA A 354 6.74 16.88 -26.86
CA ALA A 354 7.74 17.90 -27.21
C ALA A 354 8.74 17.44 -28.29
N LEU A 355 9.14 16.16 -28.29
CA LEU A 355 9.99 15.57 -29.34
C LEU A 355 9.24 15.45 -30.68
N HIS A 356 7.95 15.09 -30.67
CA HIS A 356 7.10 15.09 -31.87
C HIS A 356 7.04 16.47 -32.53
N ASN A 357 6.92 17.52 -31.73
CA ASN A 357 6.82 18.90 -32.23
C ASN A 357 8.16 19.52 -32.67
N THR A 358 9.28 18.80 -32.55
CA THR A 358 10.63 19.31 -32.87
C THR A 358 11.40 18.46 -33.90
N LEU A 359 11.00 17.21 -34.14
CA LEU A 359 11.52 16.39 -35.23
C LEU A 359 10.80 16.73 -36.55
N PRO A 360 11.51 16.96 -37.66
CA PRO A 360 10.86 17.15 -38.96
C PRO A 360 10.15 15.86 -39.38
N VAL A 361 8.94 16.00 -39.95
CA VAL A 361 8.29 14.90 -40.65
C VAL A 361 9.15 14.55 -41.85
N VAL A 362 9.73 13.35 -41.83
CA VAL A 362 10.41 12.77 -42.99
C VAL A 362 9.37 11.87 -43.67
N ASP A 363 8.79 12.39 -44.76
CA ASP A 363 7.92 11.64 -45.68
C ASP A 363 8.70 10.56 -46.47
#